data_AF-A0A4P9WFT7-F1
#
_entry.id   AF-A0A4P9WFT7-F1
#
_cell.length_a   1.000
_cell.length_b   1.000
_cell.length_c   1.000
_cell.angle_alpha   90.00
_cell.angle_beta   90.00
_cell.angle_gamma   90.00
#
_symmetry.space_group_name_H-M   'P 1'
#
loop_
_entity.id
_entity.type
_entity.pdbx_description
1 polymer ?
#
loop_
_entity_poly.entity_id
_entity_poly.type
_entity_poly.pdbx_seq_one_letter_code
_entity_poly.pdbx_strand_id
1 'polypeptide(L)'
;VFAPYVDVTLTPDVASLAEQTGIMHFTLAFLVADASGRPNWGETYAATDPAVVAPIKALRALGGDVIVSFGGAAGTELAYSTANTDVKQITEQYLYVIDALNVSWVDFDIEGDAIADIPSVDMRNAALAAIKAAKPDLIVSYTLPVDPTGLLDEGVYVLQSASNAGLTVDVVNIMTMDYDETVYTQGATQMGTYAIQATR
;
A
#
# COMPACT_ATOMS: atom_id res chain seq x y z
N VAL A 1 1.52 13.63 -7.82
CA VAL A 1 1.76 12.55 -8.80
C VAL A 1 0.43 11.84 -9.04
N PHE A 2 0.14 11.38 -10.26
CA PHE A 2 -0.97 10.47 -10.53
C PHE A 2 -0.37 9.09 -10.83
N ALA A 3 -0.69 8.11 -9.99
CA ALA A 3 -0.14 6.76 -10.06
C ALA A 3 -1.26 5.73 -9.84
N PRO A 4 -1.92 5.25 -10.90
CA PRO A 4 -2.99 4.27 -10.75
C PRO A 4 -2.43 2.92 -10.27
N TYR A 5 -3.27 2.17 -9.56
CA TYR A 5 -2.95 0.81 -9.16
C TYR A 5 -2.91 -0.13 -10.37
N VAL A 6 -1.94 -1.04 -10.38
CA VAL A 6 -1.83 -2.13 -11.34
C VAL A 6 -1.60 -3.43 -10.59
N ASP A 7 -2.46 -4.42 -10.84
CA ASP A 7 -2.28 -5.77 -10.31
C ASP A 7 -1.15 -6.46 -11.09
N VAL A 8 -0.02 -6.67 -10.41
CA VAL A 8 1.16 -7.27 -11.06
C VAL A 8 0.97 -8.75 -11.36
N THR A 9 0.02 -9.42 -10.68
CA THR A 9 -0.27 -10.84 -10.90
C THR A 9 -0.91 -11.09 -12.27
N LEU A 10 -1.49 -10.04 -12.87
CA LEU A 10 -2.05 -10.06 -14.23
C LEU A 10 -1.02 -9.70 -15.32
N THR A 11 0.26 -9.60 -14.97
CA THR A 11 1.38 -9.32 -15.89
C THR A 11 1.21 -8.04 -16.74
N PRO A 12 0.96 -6.88 -16.11
CA PRO A 12 0.73 -5.63 -16.83
C PRO A 12 2.00 -5.13 -17.52
N ASP A 13 1.87 -4.61 -18.74
CA ASP A 13 2.94 -3.90 -19.43
C ASP A 13 2.87 -2.39 -19.12
N VAL A 14 3.41 -2.01 -17.96
CA VAL A 14 3.41 -0.62 -17.48
C VAL A 14 4.22 0.32 -18.37
N ALA A 15 5.21 -0.17 -19.13
CA ALA A 15 5.98 0.64 -20.06
C ALA A 15 5.13 0.99 -21.29
N SER A 16 4.48 0.00 -21.89
CA SER A 16 3.53 0.23 -22.99
C SER A 16 2.37 1.12 -22.56
N LEU A 17 1.85 0.96 -21.34
CA LEU A 17 0.81 1.84 -20.79
C LEU A 17 1.32 3.28 -20.64
N ALA A 18 2.56 3.47 -20.20
CA ALA A 18 3.17 4.80 -20.08
C ALA A 18 3.26 5.50 -21.43
N GLU A 19 3.72 4.81 -22.49
CA GLU A 19 3.80 5.38 -23.84
C GLU A 19 2.42 5.74 -24.41
N GLN A 20 1.40 4.92 -24.14
CA GLN A 20 0.05 5.13 -24.67
C GLN A 20 -0.74 6.23 -23.94
N THR A 21 -0.54 6.35 -22.63
CA THR A 21 -1.36 7.22 -21.77
C THR A 21 -0.63 8.48 -21.31
N GLY A 22 0.70 8.49 -21.38
CA GLY A 22 1.55 9.53 -20.77
C GLY A 22 1.68 9.43 -19.25
N ILE A 23 1.11 8.40 -18.62
CA ILE A 23 1.23 8.15 -17.18
C ILE A 23 2.61 7.55 -16.90
N MET A 24 3.43 8.24 -16.12
CA MET A 24 4.82 7.83 -15.84
C MET A 24 5.02 7.21 -14.45
N HIS A 25 3.96 7.10 -13.65
CA HIS A 25 4.02 6.50 -12.31
C HIS A 25 2.89 5.50 -12.16
N PHE A 26 3.15 4.36 -11.53
CA PHE A 26 2.16 3.32 -11.26
C PHE A 26 2.36 2.76 -9.86
N THR A 27 1.27 2.43 -9.18
CA THR A 27 1.30 1.74 -7.89
C THR A 27 1.16 0.24 -8.14
N LEU A 28 2.24 -0.50 -7.92
CA LEU A 28 2.26 -1.95 -8.08
C LEU A 28 1.58 -2.60 -6.88
N ALA A 29 0.56 -3.42 -7.15
CA ALA A 29 -0.28 -4.06 -6.15
C ALA A 29 -0.32 -5.59 -6.34
N PHE A 30 -0.33 -6.40 -5.27
CA PHE A 30 0.01 -6.08 -3.88
C PHE A 30 1.07 -7.03 -3.34
N LEU A 31 1.97 -6.52 -2.52
CA LEU A 31 2.84 -7.36 -1.70
C LEU A 31 2.12 -7.79 -0.42
N VAL A 32 1.99 -9.10 -0.26
CA VAL A 32 1.44 -9.78 0.90
C VAL A 32 2.47 -10.76 1.46
N ALA A 33 2.23 -11.27 2.67
CA ALA A 33 3.08 -12.28 3.28
C ALA A 33 2.80 -13.66 2.69
N ASP A 34 3.84 -14.37 2.28
CA ASP A 34 3.77 -15.81 2.07
C ASP A 34 3.66 -16.56 3.43
N ALA A 35 3.53 -17.89 3.36
CA ALA A 35 3.43 -18.75 4.55
C ALA A 35 4.64 -18.65 5.52
N SER A 36 5.76 -18.05 5.10
CA SER A 36 6.95 -17.80 5.91
C SER A 36 7.11 -16.33 6.31
N GLY A 37 6.10 -15.48 6.07
CA GLY A 37 6.12 -14.06 6.39
C GLY A 37 6.89 -13.19 5.39
N ARG A 38 7.32 -13.74 4.25
CA ARG A 38 8.14 -13.02 3.26
C ARG A 38 7.26 -12.29 2.24
N PRO A 39 7.70 -11.14 1.70
CA PRO A 39 6.95 -10.40 0.70
C PRO A 39 6.81 -11.19 -0.60
N ASN A 40 5.57 -11.33 -1.04
CA ASN A 40 5.18 -12.01 -2.26
C ASN A 40 4.01 -11.27 -2.91
N TRP A 41 4.06 -11.10 -4.23
CA TRP A 41 3.02 -10.45 -5.01
C TRP A 41 1.81 -11.38 -5.16
N GLY A 42 0.75 -11.11 -4.40
CA GLY A 42 -0.50 -11.89 -4.40
C GLY A 42 -0.27 -13.39 -4.24
N GLU A 43 0.70 -13.81 -3.42
CA GLU A 43 1.13 -15.20 -3.24
C GLU A 43 1.56 -15.93 -4.54
N THR A 44 1.80 -15.19 -5.62
CA THR A 44 2.13 -15.69 -6.96
C THR A 44 3.60 -15.51 -7.30
N TYR A 45 4.16 -14.31 -7.12
CA TYR A 45 5.53 -13.99 -7.50
C TYR A 45 6.36 -13.55 -6.30
N ALA A 46 7.60 -14.03 -6.19
CA ALA A 46 8.53 -13.46 -5.21
C ALA A 46 8.71 -11.95 -5.46
N ALA A 47 9.03 -11.17 -4.42
CA ALA A 47 9.13 -9.71 -4.54
C ALA A 47 10.06 -9.24 -5.69
N THR A 48 11.15 -9.98 -5.94
CA THR A 48 12.14 -9.69 -6.98
C THR A 48 12.04 -10.61 -8.19
N ASP A 49 10.88 -11.21 -8.44
CA ASP A 49 10.67 -12.07 -9.61
C ASP A 49 10.98 -11.30 -10.91
N PRO A 50 11.71 -11.88 -11.88
CA PRO A 50 12.00 -11.24 -13.16
C PRO A 50 10.75 -10.71 -13.89
N ALA A 51 9.60 -11.38 -13.75
CA ALA A 51 8.33 -10.95 -14.34
C ALA A 51 7.84 -9.60 -13.77
N VAL A 52 8.23 -9.24 -12.55
CA VAL A 52 7.92 -7.95 -11.93
C VAL A 52 9.04 -6.94 -12.13
N VAL A 53 10.30 -7.37 -11.99
CA VAL A 53 11.47 -6.48 -12.10
C VAL A 53 11.67 -5.96 -13.53
N ALA A 54 11.37 -6.77 -14.56
CA ALA A 54 11.56 -6.34 -15.95
C ALA A 54 10.62 -5.17 -16.35
N PRO A 55 9.30 -5.20 -16.06
CA PRO A 55 8.43 -4.05 -16.29
C PRO A 55 8.86 -2.78 -15.55
N ILE A 56 9.31 -2.88 -14.29
CA ILE A 56 9.84 -1.73 -13.53
C ILE A 56 11.02 -1.09 -14.26
N LYS A 57 11.98 -1.91 -14.71
CA LYS A 57 13.15 -1.43 -15.46
C LYS A 57 12.76 -0.79 -16.79
N ALA A 58 11.80 -1.37 -17.50
CA ALA A 58 11.31 -0.83 -18.76
C ALA A 58 10.67 0.55 -18.55
N LEU A 59 9.82 0.71 -17.54
CA LEU A 59 9.22 2.00 -17.19
C LEU A 59 10.27 3.04 -16.81
N ARG A 60 11.28 2.66 -16.01
CA ARG A 60 12.39 3.55 -15.63
C ARG A 60 13.25 3.98 -16.81
N ALA A 61 13.42 3.12 -17.82
CA ALA A 61 14.11 3.49 -19.06
C ALA A 61 13.37 4.59 -19.85
N LEU A 62 12.06 4.72 -19.66
CA LEU A 62 11.23 5.80 -20.21
C LEU A 62 11.22 7.06 -19.32
N GLY A 63 11.88 7.04 -18.17
CA GLY A 63 11.90 8.13 -17.19
C GLY A 63 10.74 8.11 -16.19
N GLY A 64 10.00 7.00 -16.10
CA GLY A 64 8.99 6.78 -15.08
C GLY A 64 9.52 6.09 -13.82
N ASP A 65 8.65 5.87 -12.85
CA ASP A 65 8.98 5.09 -11.65
C ASP A 65 7.73 4.42 -11.07
N VAL A 66 7.90 3.62 -10.00
CA VAL A 66 6.82 2.89 -9.36
C VAL A 66 6.68 3.24 -7.88
N ILE A 67 5.45 3.12 -7.39
CA ILE A 67 5.12 3.01 -5.97
C ILE A 67 4.87 1.52 -5.70
N VAL A 68 5.36 0.98 -4.59
CA VAL A 68 5.10 -0.41 -4.21
C VAL A 68 4.09 -0.44 -3.08
N SER A 69 2.93 -1.07 -3.31
CA SER A 69 1.87 -1.19 -2.32
C SER A 69 1.89 -2.55 -1.61
N PHE A 70 1.82 -2.50 -0.28
CA PHE A 70 1.71 -3.65 0.62
C PHE A 70 0.29 -3.75 1.17
N GLY A 71 -0.22 -4.98 1.31
CA GLY A 71 -1.56 -5.24 1.86
C GLY A 71 -2.62 -5.45 0.78
N GLY A 72 -3.66 -4.61 0.77
CA GLY A 72 -4.86 -4.73 -0.05
C GLY A 72 -5.92 -5.67 0.53
N ALA A 73 -7.07 -5.73 -0.12
CA ALA A 73 -8.25 -6.49 0.33
C ALA A 73 -8.07 -8.02 0.42
N ALA A 74 -7.06 -8.59 -0.23
CA ALA A 74 -6.83 -10.03 -0.29
C ALA A 74 -5.40 -10.41 0.08
N GLY A 75 -5.23 -11.63 0.61
CA GLY A 75 -3.96 -12.12 1.13
C GLY A 75 -3.73 -11.71 2.58
N THR A 76 -2.54 -12.00 3.09
CA THR A 76 -2.15 -11.67 4.48
C THR A 76 -1.21 -10.47 4.48
N GLU A 77 -1.58 -9.36 5.10
CA GLU A 77 -0.66 -8.21 5.24
C GLU A 77 0.60 -8.60 6.04
N LEU A 78 1.75 -8.00 5.70
CA LEU A 78 3.05 -8.41 6.24
C LEU A 78 3.16 -8.31 7.76
N ALA A 79 2.76 -7.20 8.36
CA ALA A 79 2.80 -7.03 9.81
C ALA A 79 1.69 -7.81 10.54
N TYR A 80 0.60 -8.14 9.85
CA TYR A 80 -0.49 -8.98 10.35
C TYR A 80 -0.17 -10.48 10.28
N SER A 81 0.79 -10.89 9.45
CA SER A 81 1.20 -12.28 9.33
C SER A 81 1.73 -12.85 10.65
N THR A 82 1.17 -13.98 11.08
CA THR A 82 1.63 -14.69 12.29
C THR A 82 3.07 -15.20 12.21
N ALA A 83 3.67 -15.24 11.02
CA ALA A 83 5.08 -15.55 10.83
C ALA A 83 6.02 -14.37 11.17
N ASN A 84 5.50 -13.14 11.15
CA ASN A 84 6.24 -11.93 11.50
C ASN A 84 5.88 -11.51 12.92
N THR A 85 6.74 -11.87 13.87
CA THR A 85 6.42 -11.83 15.30
C THR A 85 7.04 -10.65 16.05
N ASP A 86 7.89 -9.86 15.38
CA ASP A 86 8.52 -8.70 15.96
C ASP A 86 8.82 -7.59 14.92
N VAL A 87 9.04 -6.38 15.42
CA VAL A 87 9.30 -5.18 14.62
C VAL A 87 10.53 -5.31 13.74
N LYS A 88 11.57 -6.04 14.18
CA LYS A 88 12.82 -6.19 13.42
C LYS A 88 12.59 -7.07 12.19
N GLN A 89 11.85 -8.16 12.33
CA GLN A 89 11.49 -9.02 11.19
C GLN A 89 10.69 -8.23 10.15
N ILE A 90 9.66 -7.49 10.59
CA ILE A 90 8.85 -6.66 9.70
C ILE A 90 9.71 -5.60 8.98
N THR A 91 10.60 -4.93 9.73
CA THR A 91 11.56 -3.97 9.18
C THR A 91 12.44 -4.59 8.09
N GLU A 92 12.95 -5.80 8.31
CA GLU A 92 13.78 -6.51 7.35
C GLU A 92 13.01 -6.88 6.08
N GLN A 93 11.74 -7.30 6.19
CA GLN A 93 10.91 -7.60 5.02
C GLN A 93 10.61 -6.36 4.16
N TYR A 94 10.26 -5.24 4.80
CA TYR A 94 10.04 -3.99 4.07
C TYR A 94 11.34 -3.48 3.42
N LEU A 95 12.46 -3.48 4.15
CA LEU A 95 13.75 -3.07 3.60
C LEU A 95 14.21 -3.95 2.44
N TYR A 96 13.98 -5.26 2.52
CA TYR A 96 14.31 -6.17 1.42
C TYR A 96 13.66 -5.72 0.11
N VAL A 97 12.37 -5.36 0.15
CA VAL A 97 11.64 -4.88 -1.04
C VAL A 97 12.13 -3.49 -1.46
N ILE A 98 12.23 -2.55 -0.51
CA ILE A 98 12.65 -1.17 -0.76
C ILE A 98 14.01 -1.14 -1.45
N ASP A 99 14.97 -1.92 -0.93
CA ASP A 99 16.33 -1.97 -1.45
C ASP A 99 16.42 -2.78 -2.75
N ALA A 100 15.78 -3.95 -2.83
CA ALA A 100 15.90 -4.80 -4.01
C ALA A 100 15.21 -4.22 -5.24
N LEU A 101 14.09 -3.53 -5.06
CA LEU A 101 13.40 -2.81 -6.13
C LEU A 101 13.90 -1.38 -6.29
N ASN A 102 14.73 -0.89 -5.37
CA ASN A 102 15.25 0.48 -5.32
C ASN A 102 14.12 1.50 -5.48
N VAL A 103 13.09 1.40 -4.65
CA VAL A 103 11.93 2.29 -4.67
C VAL A 103 12.09 3.42 -3.66
N SER A 104 11.61 4.59 -4.04
CA SER A 104 11.61 5.80 -3.21
C SER A 104 10.24 6.08 -2.59
N TRP A 105 9.21 5.28 -2.93
CA TRP A 105 7.85 5.44 -2.44
C TRP A 105 7.21 4.07 -2.20
N VAL A 106 6.77 3.86 -0.96
CA VAL A 106 5.99 2.69 -0.54
C VAL A 106 4.60 3.12 -0.07
N ASP A 107 3.62 2.28 -0.39
CA ASP A 107 2.23 2.44 -0.01
C ASP A 107 1.80 1.28 0.89
N PHE A 108 1.02 1.59 1.92
CA PHE A 108 0.44 0.62 2.84
C PHE A 108 -1.07 0.69 2.71
N ASP A 109 -1.61 -0.20 1.89
CA ASP A 109 -3.05 -0.37 1.70
C ASP A 109 -3.56 -1.34 2.76
N ILE A 110 -4.09 -0.79 3.86
CA ILE A 110 -4.42 -1.57 5.06
C ILE A 110 -5.93 -1.71 5.14
N GLU A 111 -6.41 -2.93 4.93
CA GLU A 111 -7.82 -3.28 4.83
C GLU A 111 -8.16 -4.51 5.67
N GLY A 112 -9.46 -4.85 5.74
CA GLY A 112 -9.96 -6.07 6.37
C GLY A 112 -9.55 -6.21 7.84
N ASP A 113 -9.24 -7.43 8.29
CA ASP A 113 -8.87 -7.67 9.68
C ASP A 113 -7.56 -6.97 10.10
N ALA A 114 -6.65 -6.72 9.14
CA ALA A 114 -5.33 -6.15 9.42
C ALA A 114 -5.38 -4.67 9.86
N ILE A 115 -6.44 -3.92 9.50
CA ILE A 115 -6.62 -2.54 9.96
C ILE A 115 -7.09 -2.47 11.42
N ALA A 116 -7.86 -3.47 11.86
CA ALA A 116 -8.42 -3.54 13.21
C ALA A 116 -7.47 -4.21 14.22
N ASP A 117 -6.47 -4.95 13.75
CA ASP A 117 -5.49 -5.61 14.61
C ASP A 117 -4.43 -4.62 15.13
N ILE A 118 -4.72 -4.04 16.31
CA ILE A 118 -3.87 -3.06 17.01
C ILE A 118 -2.39 -3.52 17.09
N PRO A 119 -2.05 -4.76 17.48
CA PRO A 119 -0.66 -5.20 17.52
C PRO A 119 0.06 -5.09 16.17
N SER A 120 -0.54 -5.56 15.07
CA SER A 120 0.07 -5.46 13.75
C SER A 120 0.23 -4.01 13.30
N VAL A 121 -0.76 -3.14 13.58
CA VAL A 121 -0.69 -1.70 13.29
C VAL A 121 0.49 -1.05 14.02
N ASP A 122 0.63 -1.30 15.32
CA ASP A 122 1.70 -0.73 16.13
C ASP A 122 3.08 -1.22 15.69
N MET A 123 3.20 -2.52 15.37
CA MET A 123 4.45 -3.09 14.87
C MET A 123 4.83 -2.55 13.49
N ARG A 124 3.85 -2.40 12.57
CA ARG A 124 4.03 -1.81 11.24
C ARG A 124 4.57 -0.39 11.36
N ASN A 125 3.91 0.43 12.17
CA ASN A 125 4.30 1.82 12.38
C ASN A 125 5.67 1.98 13.03
N ALA A 126 6.01 1.12 14.01
CA ALA A 126 7.34 1.10 14.61
C ALA A 126 8.42 0.70 13.59
N ALA A 127 8.16 -0.28 12.73
CA ALA A 127 9.07 -0.70 11.67
C ALA A 127 9.29 0.43 10.66
N LEU A 128 8.22 1.09 10.22
CA LEU A 128 8.29 2.20 9.27
C LEU A 128 8.98 3.42 9.86
N ALA A 129 8.78 3.73 11.14
CA ALA A 129 9.53 4.80 11.82
C ALA A 129 11.04 4.53 11.79
N ALA A 130 11.46 3.28 12.06
CA ALA A 130 12.86 2.88 11.98
C ALA A 130 13.41 2.98 10.54
N ILE A 131 12.63 2.58 9.54
CA ILE A 131 13.03 2.68 8.12
C ILE A 131 13.17 4.13 7.70
N LYS A 132 12.18 4.98 7.99
CA LYS A 132 12.19 6.41 7.63
C LYS A 132 13.35 7.15 8.31
N ALA A 133 13.72 6.77 9.54
CA ALA A 133 14.92 7.30 10.19
C ALA A 133 16.22 6.94 9.45
N ALA A 134 16.31 5.75 8.85
CA ALA A 134 17.46 5.31 8.05
C ALA A 134 17.41 5.80 6.60
N LYS A 135 16.22 6.09 6.07
CA LYS A 135 15.93 6.50 4.69
C LYS A 135 14.99 7.72 4.72
N PRO A 136 15.49 8.92 5.08
CA PRO A 136 14.64 10.10 5.30
C PRO A 136 13.87 10.53 4.05
N ASP A 137 14.40 10.24 2.86
CA ASP A 137 13.78 10.58 1.57
C ASP A 137 12.73 9.56 1.09
N LEU A 138 12.58 8.42 1.77
CA LEU A 138 11.57 7.41 1.41
C LEU A 138 10.18 7.96 1.68
N ILE A 139 9.32 8.07 0.66
CA ILE A 139 7.92 8.46 0.81
C ILE A 139 7.12 7.26 1.34
N VAL A 140 6.39 7.47 2.43
CA VAL A 140 5.49 6.49 3.05
C VAL A 140 4.07 6.99 2.90
N SER A 141 3.25 6.25 2.16
CA SER A 141 1.82 6.49 2.04
C SER A 141 0.99 5.43 2.75
N TYR A 142 -0.14 5.86 3.28
CA TYR A 142 -1.21 4.96 3.71
C TYR A 142 -2.38 5.09 2.74
N THR A 143 -2.89 3.96 2.27
CA THR A 143 -4.16 3.85 1.58
C THR A 143 -5.17 3.19 2.51
N LEU A 144 -6.26 3.90 2.82
CA LEU A 144 -7.18 3.52 3.90
C LEU A 144 -8.65 3.61 3.45
N PRO A 145 -9.52 2.71 3.95
CA PRO A 145 -10.95 2.79 3.71
C PRO A 145 -11.56 4.02 4.37
N VAL A 146 -12.60 4.55 3.74
CA VAL A 146 -13.37 5.69 4.24
C VAL A 146 -14.86 5.46 4.04
N ASP A 147 -15.62 6.08 4.93
CA ASP A 147 -17.03 6.34 4.72
C ASP A 147 -17.22 7.73 4.08
N PRO A 148 -18.43 8.08 3.60
CA PRO A 148 -18.75 9.46 3.21
C PRO A 148 -18.52 10.47 4.34
N THR A 149 -18.42 10.01 5.60
CA THR A 149 -18.07 10.83 6.77
C THR A 149 -16.57 10.93 7.06
N GLY A 150 -15.71 10.31 6.24
CA GLY A 150 -14.26 10.32 6.39
C GLY A 150 -13.69 8.97 6.86
N LEU A 151 -12.48 9.00 7.44
CA LEU A 151 -11.81 7.80 7.97
C LEU A 151 -12.64 7.16 9.10
N LEU A 152 -12.67 5.83 9.08
CA LEU A 152 -13.20 5.03 10.17
C LEU A 152 -12.24 5.05 11.36
N ASP A 153 -12.71 4.64 12.54
CA ASP A 153 -11.94 4.66 13.79
C ASP A 153 -10.63 3.85 13.67
N GLU A 154 -10.66 2.72 12.96
CA GLU A 154 -9.49 1.88 12.71
C GLU A 154 -8.46 2.59 11.83
N GLY A 155 -8.91 3.28 10.78
CA GLY A 155 -8.03 4.09 9.92
C GLY A 155 -7.43 5.29 10.66
N VAL A 156 -8.23 5.94 11.53
CA VAL A 156 -7.73 6.98 12.44
C VAL A 156 -6.68 6.40 13.39
N TYR A 157 -6.91 5.19 13.92
CA TYR A 157 -5.96 4.53 14.80
C TYR A 157 -4.62 4.23 14.11
N VAL A 158 -4.63 3.79 12.84
CA VAL A 158 -3.39 3.60 12.05
C VAL A 158 -2.55 4.86 12.04
N LEU A 159 -3.15 6.02 11.77
CA LEU A 159 -2.44 7.30 11.72
C LEU A 159 -2.02 7.81 13.09
N GLN A 160 -2.84 7.58 14.13
CA GLN A 160 -2.49 7.92 15.50
C GLN A 160 -1.30 7.09 16.01
N SER A 161 -1.29 5.79 15.70
CA SER A 161 -0.18 4.88 16.00
C SER A 161 1.10 5.31 15.26
N ALA A 162 1.00 5.71 13.99
CA ALA A 162 2.11 6.28 13.22
C ALA A 162 2.70 7.52 13.90
N SER A 163 1.84 8.47 14.28
CA SER A 163 2.25 9.68 15.00
C SER A 163 2.92 9.35 16.34
N ASN A 164 2.40 8.37 17.09
CA ASN A 164 2.96 7.96 18.38
C ASN A 164 4.33 7.29 18.23
N ALA A 165 4.54 6.53 17.15
CA ALA A 165 5.82 5.92 16.82
C ALA A 165 6.86 6.92 16.29
N GLY A 166 6.46 8.17 16.00
CA GLY A 166 7.31 9.17 15.38
C GLY A 166 7.51 8.96 13.87
N LEU A 167 6.65 8.17 13.23
CA LEU A 167 6.63 8.00 11.78
C LEU A 167 6.08 9.26 11.13
N THR A 168 6.82 9.83 10.17
CA THR A 168 6.27 10.81 9.25
C THR A 168 5.55 10.09 8.11
N VAL A 169 4.23 10.23 8.07
CA VAL A 169 3.39 9.79 6.94
C VAL A 169 3.33 10.94 5.94
N ASP A 170 3.79 10.69 4.71
CA ASP A 170 3.89 11.73 3.68
C ASP A 170 2.58 11.90 2.91
N VAL A 171 1.83 10.82 2.75
CA VAL A 171 0.57 10.81 1.99
C VAL A 171 -0.46 9.94 2.71
N VAL A 172 -1.66 10.48 2.87
CA VAL A 172 -2.85 9.71 3.22
C VAL A 172 -3.75 9.70 1.99
N ASN A 173 -3.84 8.54 1.35
CA ASN A 173 -4.71 8.26 0.22
C ASN A 173 -5.97 7.56 0.76
N ILE A 174 -7.15 8.07 0.42
CA ILE A 174 -8.41 7.51 0.91
C ILE A 174 -9.15 6.79 -0.20
N MET A 175 -9.66 5.60 0.10
CA MET A 175 -10.38 4.77 -0.86
C MET A 175 -11.85 5.20 -0.93
N THR A 176 -12.15 6.16 -1.78
CA THR A 176 -13.50 6.68 -1.96
C THR A 176 -14.39 5.74 -2.78
N MET A 177 -14.58 4.51 -2.29
CA MET A 177 -15.31 3.42 -2.94
C MET A 177 -16.01 2.51 -1.92
N ASP A 178 -16.81 1.56 -2.40
CA ASP A 178 -17.39 0.46 -1.61
C ASP A 178 -18.14 0.86 -0.33
N TYR A 179 -18.80 2.02 -0.35
CA TYR A 179 -19.63 2.49 0.75
C TYR A 179 -20.79 1.52 1.02
N ASP A 180 -20.92 1.08 2.27
CA ASP A 180 -21.92 0.08 2.68
C ASP A 180 -23.34 0.51 2.28
N GLU A 181 -23.96 -0.22 1.34
CA GLU A 181 -25.30 0.08 0.83
C GLU A 181 -26.40 -0.11 1.89
N THR A 182 -26.13 -0.81 2.99
CA THR A 182 -27.06 -0.95 4.11
C THR A 182 -27.15 0.32 4.95
N VAL A 183 -26.06 1.10 5.01
CA VAL A 183 -25.97 2.39 5.70
C VAL A 183 -26.29 3.53 4.73
N TYR A 184 -25.70 3.47 3.54
CA TYR A 184 -25.78 4.49 2.50
C TYR A 184 -26.66 4.03 1.34
N THR A 185 -27.94 3.78 1.64
CA THR A 185 -28.97 3.15 0.75
C THR A 185 -29.18 3.77 -0.64
N GLN A 186 -28.64 4.95 -0.92
CA GLN A 186 -28.64 5.56 -2.26
C GLN A 186 -27.34 5.35 -3.04
N GLY A 187 -26.48 4.44 -2.57
CA GLY A 187 -25.13 4.17 -3.05
C GLY A 187 -25.01 4.17 -4.56
N ALA A 188 -25.72 3.26 -5.24
CA ALA A 188 -25.73 3.14 -6.70
C ALA A 188 -26.01 4.44 -7.49
N THR A 189 -26.66 5.44 -6.90
CA THR A 189 -26.99 6.72 -7.55
C THR A 189 -26.20 7.92 -7.01
N GLN A 190 -25.46 7.75 -5.90
CA GLN A 190 -24.79 8.84 -5.18
C GLN A 190 -23.29 8.63 -4.95
N MET A 191 -22.65 7.62 -5.55
CA MET A 191 -21.21 7.37 -5.36
C MET A 191 -20.32 8.59 -5.58
N GLY A 192 -20.59 9.38 -6.62
CA GLY A 192 -19.83 10.62 -6.84
C GLY A 192 -20.00 11.64 -5.71
N THR A 193 -21.21 11.77 -5.15
CA THR A 193 -21.49 12.66 -4.02
C THR A 193 -20.80 12.17 -2.76
N TYR A 194 -20.87 10.87 -2.48
CA TYR A 194 -20.23 10.25 -1.31
C TYR A 194 -18.72 10.35 -1.35
N ALA A 195 -18.11 10.14 -2.53
CA ALA A 195 -16.69 10.37 -2.73
C ALA A 195 -16.28 11.81 -2.41
N ILE A 196 -17.06 12.81 -2.84
CA ILE A 196 -16.80 14.21 -2.50
C ILE A 196 -16.93 14.44 -0.99
N GLN A 197 -17.90 13.82 -0.32
CA GLN A 197 -18.12 13.97 1.11
C GLN A 197 -16.97 13.37 1.94
N ALA A 198 -16.48 12.19 1.56
CA ALA A 198 -15.39 11.49 2.24
C ALA A 198 -14.07 12.30 2.31
N THR A 199 -13.91 13.32 1.44
CA THR A 199 -12.70 14.16 1.38
C THR A 199 -12.71 15.39 2.29
N ARG A 200 -13.82 15.66 2.99
CA ARG A 200 -14.01 16.89 3.79
C ARG A 200 -13.63 16.70 5.25
#